data_AF-A0A8S9Q4N0-F1
#
_entry.id   AF-A0A8S9Q4N0-F1
#
_cell.length_a   1.000
_cell.length_b   1.000
_cell.length_c   1.000
_cell.angle_alpha   90.00
_cell.angle_beta   90.00
_cell.angle_gamma   90.00
#
_symmetry.space_group_name_H-M   'P 1'
#
loop_
_entity.id
_entity.type
_entity.pdbx_description
1 polymer ?
#
loop_
_entity_poly.entity_id
_entity_poly.type
_entity_poly.pdbx_seq_one_letter_code
_entity_poly.pdbx_strand_id
1 'polypeptide(L)'
;MYSFSYLETKQEKGNVPYVVENGAGVFTRSPKETARIVGEWFSTKTDELEQTSGNAGKLAQPEAVFDIVKDIDELSEQRGPLANVAYTLTSSFASLV
;
A
#
# COMPACT_ATOMS: atom_id res chain seq x y z
N MET A 1 -28.41 -11.39 12.83
CA MET A 1 -27.05 -11.82 12.44
C MET A 1 -26.71 -11.14 11.13
N TYR A 2 -26.19 -9.91 11.20
CA TYR A 2 -25.80 -9.15 10.01
C TYR A 2 -24.43 -9.62 9.55
N SER A 3 -24.33 -9.81 8.24
CA SER A 3 -23.26 -10.50 7.56
C SER A 3 -21.87 -9.96 7.90
N PHE A 4 -21.01 -10.82 8.44
CA PHE A 4 -19.56 -10.62 8.56
C PHE A 4 -18.88 -10.49 7.18
N SER A 5 -19.61 -10.72 6.07
CA SER A 5 -19.10 -10.61 4.70
C SER A 5 -19.11 -9.21 4.11
N TYR A 6 -19.77 -8.22 4.72
CA TYR A 6 -19.85 -6.84 4.19
C TYR A 6 -18.77 -5.91 4.74
N LEU A 7 -17.90 -6.41 5.65
CA LEU A 7 -16.90 -5.63 6.37
C LEU A 7 -15.46 -5.84 5.88
N GLU A 8 -15.20 -6.74 4.91
CA GLU A 8 -13.96 -6.63 4.13
C GLU A 8 -14.04 -5.32 3.35
N THR A 9 -13.32 -4.31 3.83
CA THR A 9 -13.40 -2.94 3.35
C THR A 9 -13.13 -2.94 1.83
N LYS A 10 -13.99 -2.28 1.04
CA LYS A 10 -13.73 -2.06 -0.40
C LYS A 10 -12.34 -1.47 -0.64
N GLN A 11 -11.79 -0.79 0.36
CA GLN A 11 -10.46 -0.21 0.39
C GLN A 11 -9.36 -1.23 0.09
N GLU A 12 -9.39 -2.42 0.71
CA GLU A 12 -8.30 -3.41 0.54
C GLU A 12 -8.43 -4.24 -0.74
N LYS A 13 -9.62 -4.28 -1.35
CA LYS A 13 -9.83 -5.01 -2.62
C LYS A 13 -8.92 -4.49 -3.74
N GLY A 14 -8.56 -3.20 -3.71
CA GLY A 14 -7.64 -2.59 -4.68
C GLY A 14 -6.21 -3.13 -4.61
N ASN A 15 -5.82 -3.75 -3.50
CA ASN A 15 -4.47 -4.27 -3.30
C ASN A 15 -4.27 -5.63 -3.98
N VAL A 16 -5.35 -6.40 -4.20
CA VAL A 16 -5.28 -7.75 -4.76
C VAL A 16 -4.71 -7.74 -6.19
N PRO A 17 -5.20 -6.91 -7.14
CA PRO A 17 -4.61 -6.83 -8.47
C PRO A 17 -3.12 -6.44 -8.42
N TYR A 18 -2.74 -5.49 -7.56
CA TYR A 18 -1.35 -5.06 -7.42
C TYR A 18 -0.41 -6.22 -7.05
N VAL A 19 -0.81 -7.09 -6.12
CA VAL A 19 0.00 -8.25 -5.71
C VAL A 19 0.02 -9.34 -6.79
N VAL A 20 -1.15 -9.67 -7.36
CA VAL A 20 -1.31 -10.81 -8.28
C VAL A 20 -0.72 -10.50 -9.66
N GLU A 21 -0.97 -9.31 -10.21
CA GLU A 21 -0.49 -8.90 -11.54
C GLU A 21 1.04 -8.75 -11.57
N ASN A 22 1.65 -8.39 -10.43
CA ASN A 22 3.11 -8.34 -10.30
C ASN A 22 3.74 -9.68 -9.88
N GLY A 23 2.94 -10.75 -9.76
CA GLY A 23 3.43 -12.09 -9.41
C GLY A 23 4.11 -12.15 -8.03
N ALA A 24 3.70 -11.28 -7.11
CA ALA A 24 4.20 -11.24 -5.73
C ALA A 24 3.31 -12.04 -4.77
N GLY A 25 2.24 -12.66 -5.27
CA GLY A 25 1.38 -13.56 -4.52
C GLY A 25 0.20 -14.06 -5.34
N VAL A 26 -0.66 -14.84 -4.67
CA VAL A 26 -1.87 -15.44 -5.25
C VAL A 26 -3.07 -15.12 -4.38
N PHE A 27 -4.25 -15.03 -4.99
CA PHE A 27 -5.50 -14.74 -4.29
C PHE A 27 -6.48 -15.92 -4.37
N THR A 28 -6.97 -16.38 -3.23
CA THR A 28 -8.04 -17.38 -3.14
C THR A 28 -8.92 -17.08 -1.93
N ARG A 29 -10.20 -17.42 -2.02
CA ARG A 29 -11.18 -17.32 -0.92
C ARG A 29 -11.42 -18.66 -0.21
N SER A 30 -10.81 -19.74 -0.69
CA SER A 30 -11.01 -21.09 -0.18
C SER A 30 -9.89 -21.47 0.77
N PRO A 31 -10.17 -21.74 2.06
CA PRO A 31 -9.15 -22.19 3.02
C PRO A 31 -8.45 -23.47 2.58
N LYS A 32 -9.18 -24.39 1.93
CA LYS A 32 -8.63 -25.63 1.38
C LYS A 32 -7.60 -25.37 0.28
N GLU A 33 -7.87 -24.37 -0.55
CA GLU A 33 -6.96 -23.98 -1.62
C GLU A 33 -5.73 -23.26 -1.08
N THR A 34 -5.90 -22.39 -0.07
CA THR A 34 -4.78 -21.78 0.65
C THR A 34 -3.84 -22.84 1.23
N ALA A 35 -4.40 -23.85 1.92
CA ALA A 35 -3.59 -24.93 2.50
C ALA A 35 -2.85 -25.75 1.42
N ARG A 36 -3.50 -26.01 0.28
CA ARG A 36 -2.88 -26.69 -0.86
C ARG A 36 -1.69 -25.89 -1.42
N ILE A 37 -1.89 -24.60 -1.71
CA ILE A 37 -0.87 -23.72 -2.27
C ILE A 37 0.35 -23.63 -1.33
N VAL A 38 0.12 -23.37 -0.04
CA VAL A 38 1.20 -23.29 0.95
C VAL A 38 1.95 -24.62 1.06
N GLY A 39 1.22 -25.74 1.06
CA GLY A 39 1.83 -27.08 1.08
C GLY A 39 2.70 -27.35 -0.15
N GLU A 40 2.27 -26.91 -1.34
CA GLU A 40 3.06 -27.05 -2.56
C GLU A 40 4.32 -26.16 -2.54
N TRP A 41 4.21 -24.90 -2.12
CA TRP A 41 5.36 -24.00 -1.99
C TRP A 41 6.47 -24.55 -1.09
N PHE A 42 6.10 -25.31 -0.06
CA PHE A 42 7.06 -25.94 0.86
C PHE A 42 7.45 -27.37 0.43
N SER A 43 7.04 -27.83 -0.74
CA SER A 43 7.37 -29.16 -1.25
C SER A 43 7.70 -29.14 -2.74
N THR A 44 6.70 -29.29 -3.60
CA THR A 44 6.85 -29.52 -5.04
C THR A 44 7.03 -28.25 -5.86
N LYS A 45 6.79 -27.07 -5.27
CA LYS A 45 6.77 -25.76 -5.94
C LYS A 45 7.64 -24.72 -5.23
N THR A 46 8.81 -25.13 -4.76
CA THR A 46 9.80 -24.23 -4.16
C THR A 46 10.23 -23.12 -5.12
N ASP A 47 10.36 -23.43 -6.41
CA ASP A 47 10.75 -22.46 -7.43
C ASP A 47 9.69 -21.36 -7.61
N GLU A 48 8.40 -21.71 -7.54
CA GLU A 48 7.31 -20.72 -7.56
C GLU A 48 7.38 -19.81 -6.32
N LEU A 49 7.73 -20.36 -5.15
CA LEU A 49 7.90 -19.59 -3.92
C LEU A 49 9.09 -18.63 -4.03
N GLU A 50 10.23 -19.10 -4.52
CA GLU A 50 11.43 -18.27 -4.74
C GLU A 50 11.16 -17.13 -5.73
N GLN A 51 10.48 -17.42 -6.84
CA GLN A 51 10.08 -16.41 -7.81
C GLN A 51 9.13 -15.38 -7.18
N THR A 52 8.12 -15.84 -6.44
CA THR A 52 7.15 -14.97 -5.75
C THR A 52 7.86 -14.07 -4.74
N SER A 53 8.78 -14.63 -3.96
CA SER A 53 9.60 -13.87 -3.00
C SER A 53 10.48 -12.83 -3.68
N GLY A 54 11.14 -13.20 -4.78
CA GLY A 54 11.96 -12.29 -5.57
C GLY A 54 11.14 -11.14 -6.17
N ASN A 55 9.91 -11.40 -6.63
CA ASN A 55 9.02 -10.36 -7.14
C ASN A 55 8.53 -9.44 -6.02
N ALA A 56 8.18 -9.98 -4.84
CA ALA A 56 7.85 -9.17 -3.68
C ALA A 56 9.01 -8.25 -3.28
N GLY A 57 10.25 -8.74 -3.32
CA GLY A 57 11.46 -7.95 -3.10
C GLY A 57 11.61 -6.79 -4.09
N LYS A 58 11.28 -7.00 -5.38
CA LYS A 58 11.32 -5.92 -6.40
C LYS A 58 10.26 -4.85 -6.20
N LEU A 59 9.11 -5.19 -5.63
CA LEU A 59 8.04 -4.23 -5.34
C LEU A 59 8.29 -3.44 -4.05
N ALA A 60 9.18 -3.92 -3.18
CA ALA A 60 9.45 -3.27 -1.91
C ALA A 60 10.01 -1.86 -2.14
N GLN A 61 9.50 -0.91 -1.36
CA GLN A 61 9.96 0.49 -1.34
C GLN A 61 10.41 0.84 0.09
N PRO A 62 11.57 0.32 0.54
CA PRO A 62 12.03 0.51 1.92
C PRO A 62 12.30 1.98 2.25
N GLU A 63 12.70 2.78 1.26
CA GLU A 63 13.04 4.19 1.45
C GLU A 63 11.86 5.15 1.26
N ALA A 64 10.65 4.63 0.94
CA ALA A 64 9.50 5.45 0.55
C ALA A 64 9.21 6.60 1.53
N VAL A 65 9.32 6.35 2.83
CA VAL A 65 9.05 7.38 3.84
C VAL A 65 10.09 8.51 3.81
N PHE A 66 11.35 8.19 3.55
CA PHE A 66 12.42 9.19 3.46
C PHE A 66 12.27 10.00 2.18
N ASP A 67 11.97 9.35 1.06
CA ASP A 67 11.71 10.02 -0.22
C ASP A 67 10.53 10.97 -0.10
N ILE A 68 9.41 10.52 0.51
CA ILE A 68 8.24 11.37 0.75
C ILE A 68 8.58 12.58 1.62
N VAL A 69 9.31 12.37 2.72
CA VAL A 69 9.68 13.47 3.64
C VAL A 69 10.59 14.48 2.94
N LYS A 70 11.55 14.00 2.16
CA LYS A 70 12.45 14.84 1.38
C LYS A 70 11.68 15.66 0.34
N ASP A 71 10.76 15.03 -0.40
CA ASP A 71 9.91 15.72 -1.37
C ASP A 71 9.07 16.82 -0.71
N ILE A 72 8.52 16.56 0.48
CA ILE A 72 7.75 17.55 1.24
C ILE A 72 8.64 18.71 1.68
N ASP A 73 9.85 18.44 2.17
CA ASP A 73 10.81 19.44 2.60
C ASP A 73 11.21 20.36 1.44
N GLU A 74 11.58 19.77 0.29
CA GLU A 74 11.91 20.52 -0.93
C GLU A 74 10.72 21.36 -1.44
N LEU A 75 9.50 20.83 -1.40
CA LEU A 75 8.29 21.57 -1.76
C LEU A 75 8.01 22.73 -0.79
N SER A 76 8.36 22.58 0.49
CA SER A 76 8.21 23.63 1.50
C SER A 76 9.19 24.78 1.26
N GLU A 77 10.45 24.47 0.95
CA GLU A 77 11.48 25.46 0.62
C GLU A 77 11.12 26.25 -0.64
N GLN A 78 10.65 25.57 -1.69
CA GLN A 78 10.19 26.21 -2.93
C GLN A 78 8.99 27.15 -2.71
N ARG A 79 8.14 26.85 -1.73
CA ARG A 79 6.94 27.65 -1.42
C ARG A 79 7.24 28.95 -0.66
N GLY A 80 8.42 29.07 -0.03
CA GLY A 80 8.95 30.32 0.54
C GLY A 80 7.98 31.14 1.45
N PRO A 81 8.33 32.39 1.81
CA PRO A 81 7.55 33.22 2.74
C PRO A 81 6.10 33.48 2.31
N LEU A 82 5.80 33.36 1.01
CA LEU A 82 4.47 33.64 0.44
C LEU A 82 3.42 32.60 0.82
N ALA A 83 3.81 31.33 1.08
CA ALA A 83 2.89 30.31 1.57
C ALA A 83 2.49 30.51 3.04
N ASN A 84 3.40 31.02 3.88
CA ASN A 84 3.08 31.39 5.26
C ASN A 84 2.09 32.56 5.30
N VAL A 85 2.25 33.58 4.45
CA VAL A 85 1.29 34.69 4.35
C VAL A 85 -0.11 34.19 3.92
N ALA A 86 -0.18 33.29 2.93
CA ALA A 86 -1.45 32.72 2.49
C ALA A 86 -2.11 31.83 3.57
N TYR A 87 -1.34 31.00 4.28
CA TYR A 87 -1.85 30.16 5.37
C TYR A 87 -2.36 31.00 6.56
N THR A 88 -1.61 32.03 6.98
CA THR A 88 -2.03 32.93 8.06
C THR A 88 -3.28 33.74 7.70
N LEU A 89 -3.37 34.23 6.45
CA LEU A 89 -4.57 34.94 5.99
C LEU A 89 -5.78 34.01 5.95
N THR A 90 -5.65 32.82 5.36
CA THR A 90 -6.78 31.88 5.22
C THR A 90 -7.19 31.23 6.55
N SER A 91 -6.26 30.93 7.46
CA SER A 91 -6.59 30.42 8.80
C SER A 91 -7.34 31.47 9.63
N SER A 92 -6.94 32.74 9.52
CA SER A 92 -7.59 33.85 10.24
C SER A 92 -9.04 34.04 9.80
N PHE A 93 -9.35 33.82 8.52
CA PHE A 93 -10.75 33.83 8.03
C PHE A 93 -11.54 32.58 8.44
N ALA A 94 -10.89 31.41 8.53
CA ALA A 94 -11.54 30.18 8.96
C ALA A 94 -11.90 30.17 10.46
N SER A 95 -11.18 30.92 11.30
CA SER A 95 -11.48 31.09 12.73
C SER A 95 -12.56 32.12 13.06
N LEU A 96 -13.09 32.84 12.05
CA LEU A 96 -14.12 33.87 12.21
C LEU A 96 -15.55 33.39 11.85
N VAL A 97 -15.71 32.10 11.57
CA VAL A 97 -16.99 31.42 11.29
C VAL A 97 -17.18 30.30 12.30
#